data_AF-A0A924V0U6-F1
#
_entry.id   AF-A0A924V0U6-F1
#
_cell.length_a   1.000
_cell.length_b   1.000
_cell.length_c   1.000
_cell.angle_alpha   90.00
_cell.angle_beta   90.00
_cell.angle_gamma   90.00
#
_symmetry.space_group_name_H-M   'P 1'
#
loop_
_entity.id
_entity.type
_entity.pdbx_description
1 polymer ?
#
loop_
_entity_poly.entity_id
_entity_poly.type
_entity_poly.pdbx_seq_one_letter_code
_entity_poly.pdbx_strand_id
1 'polypeptide(L)' 'MSWPYQPLTLDELYTELCTHFKLTRRESRLRAAVNHHFKKWSDTYNQGDTIAFIPAVSGG' A
#
# COMPACT_ATOMS: atom_id res chain seq x y z
N MET A 1 5.37 -7.52 -18.44
CA MET A 1 4.28 -7.94 -17.52
C MET A 1 3.38 -6.75 -17.35
N SER A 2 2.13 -6.84 -17.81
CA SER A 2 1.12 -5.79 -17.61
C SER A 2 0.37 -6.12 -16.34
N TRP A 3 0.39 -5.23 -15.35
CA TRP A 3 -0.47 -5.38 -14.17
C TRP A 3 -1.91 -5.17 -14.63
N PRO A 4 -2.85 -6.11 -14.44
CA PRO A 4 -4.25 -5.85 -14.75
C PRO A 4 -4.71 -4.72 -13.83
N TYR A 5 -5.00 -3.55 -14.40
CA TYR A 5 -5.52 -2.44 -13.63
C TYR A 5 -6.97 -2.73 -13.27
N GLN A 6 -7.19 -3.18 -12.04
CA GLN A 6 -8.47 -3.20 -11.36
C GLN A 6 -8.36 -2.31 -10.12
N PRO A 7 -9.44 -1.62 -9.71
CA PRO A 7 -9.42 -0.90 -8.44
C PRO A 7 -9.28 -1.91 -7.31
N LEU A 8 -8.07 -1.98 -6.74
CA LEU A 8 -7.78 -2.78 -5.57
C LEU A 8 -7.86 -1.87 -4.33
N THR A 9 -8.15 -2.49 -3.21
CA THR A 9 -7.89 -1.86 -1.91
C THR A 9 -6.38 -1.76 -1.66
N LEU A 10 -5.97 -0.88 -0.75
CA LEU A 10 -4.56 -0.77 -0.35
C LEU A 10 -4.03 -2.08 0.29
N ASP A 11 -4.91 -2.87 0.92
CA ASP A 11 -4.61 -4.21 1.45
C ASP A 11 -4.26 -5.22 0.35
N GLU A 12 -5.10 -5.27 -0.68
CA GLU A 12 -4.90 -6.17 -1.82
C GLU A 12 -3.63 -5.79 -2.59
N LEU A 13 -3.41 -4.48 -2.86
CA LEU A 13 -2.19 -4.01 -3.48
C LEU A 13 -0.94 -4.39 -2.68
N TYR A 14 -0.94 -4.17 -1.37
CA TYR A 14 0.22 -4.51 -0.54
C TYR A 14 0.46 -6.01 -0.48
N THR A 15 -0.60 -6.82 -0.50
CA THR A 15 -0.51 -8.29 -0.57
C THR A 15 0.16 -8.74 -1.87
N GLU A 16 -0.21 -8.14 -3.01
CA GLU A 16 0.42 -8.43 -4.29
C GLU A 16 1.89 -7.98 -4.31
N LEU A 17 2.22 -6.81 -3.76
CA LEU A 17 3.60 -6.35 -3.61
C LEU A 17 4.43 -7.28 -2.72
N CYS A 18 3.88 -7.75 -1.60
CA CYS A 18 4.55 -8.72 -0.74
C CYS A 18 4.86 -10.02 -1.48
N THR A 19 3.91 -10.50 -2.28
CA THR A 19 4.08 -11.71 -3.09
C THR A 19 5.15 -11.51 -4.16
N HIS A 20 5.08 -10.39 -4.90
CA HIS A 20 5.99 -10.11 -6.02
C HIS A 20 7.43 -9.88 -5.55
N PHE A 21 7.62 -9.12 -4.48
CA PHE A 21 8.94 -8.74 -3.95
C PHE A 21 9.41 -9.62 -2.78
N LYS A 22 8.66 -10.67 -2.43
CA LYS A 22 8.94 -11.57 -1.29
C LYS A 22 9.09 -10.83 0.04
N LEU A 23 8.29 -9.79 0.26
CA LEU A 23 8.26 -9.05 1.52
C LEU A 23 7.47 -9.82 2.57
N THR A 24 7.88 -9.72 3.84
CA THR A 24 7.07 -10.22 4.95
C THR A 24 5.97 -9.21 5.26
N ARG A 25 4.71 -9.64 5.17
CA ARG A 25 3.54 -8.82 5.47
C ARG A 25 3.56 -8.39 6.94
N ARG A 26 3.74 -7.09 7.20
CA ARG A 26 3.76 -6.48 8.54
C ARG A 26 2.77 -5.31 8.65
N GLU A 27 1.54 -5.50 8.19
CA GLU A 27 0.51 -4.44 8.15
C GLU A 27 0.24 -3.81 9.51
N SER A 28 0.32 -4.58 10.60
CA SER A 28 0.20 -4.06 11.97
C SER A 28 1.29 -3.05 12.36
N ARG A 29 2.34 -2.89 11.55
CA ARG A 29 3.45 -1.95 11.74
C ARG A 29 3.56 -0.91 10.62
N LEU A 30 2.64 -0.91 9.66
CA LEU A 30 2.63 -0.02 8.51
C LEU A 30 1.34 0.82 8.48
N ARG A 31 1.46 2.05 7.99
CA ARG A 31 0.32 2.88 7.60
C ARG A 31 0.36 3.10 6.09
N ALA A 32 -0.79 3.01 5.44
CA ALA A 32 -0.91 3.33 4.02
C ALA A 32 -1.23 4.83 3.83
N ALA A 33 -0.61 5.43 2.82
CA ALA A 33 -0.87 6.79 2.39
C ALA A 33 -1.05 6.86 0.87
N VAL A 34 -1.99 7.69 0.44
CA VAL A 34 -2.27 7.99 -0.97
C VAL A 34 -2.16 9.50 -1.15
N ASN A 35 -1.36 9.95 -2.11
CA ASN A 35 -1.11 11.37 -2.40
C ASN A 35 -0.80 12.18 -1.13
N HIS A 36 0.11 11.67 -0.31
CA HIS A 36 0.58 12.29 0.94
C HIS A 36 -0.43 12.32 2.10
N HIS A 37 -1.59 11.67 1.96
CA HIS A 37 -2.60 11.56 3.02
C HIS A 37 -2.75 10.12 3.50
N PHE A 38 -2.77 9.91 4.81
CA PHE A 38 -3.06 8.59 5.38
C PHE A 38 -4.47 8.12 5.01
N LYS A 39 -4.59 6.84 4.69
CA LYS A 39 -5.84 6.18 4.27
C LYS A 39 -6.05 4.90 5.08
N LYS A 40 -7.28 4.38 5.05
CA LYS A 40 -7.59 3.06 5.60
C LYS A 40 -7.14 2.01 4.60
N TRP A 41 -6.72 0.85 5.09
CA TRP A 41 -6.34 -0.29 4.25
C TRP A 41 -7.46 -0.76 3.31
N SER A 42 -8.72 -0.56 3.71
CA SER A 42 -9.91 -0.85 2.91
C SER A 42 -10.22 0.19 1.83
N ASP A 43 -9.51 1.32 1.79
CA ASP A 43 -9.73 2.35 0.78
C ASP A 43 -9.15 1.91 -0.56
N THR A 44 -9.81 2.26 -1.66
CA THR A 44 -9.31 2.06 -3.02
C THR A 44 -8.45 3.22 -3.49
N TYR A 45 -7.66 3.00 -4.54
CA TYR A 45 -6.84 4.03 -5.20
C TYR A 45 -7.16 4.11 -6.70
N ASN A 46 -6.73 5.20 -7.33
CA ASN A 46 -6.91 5.46 -8.75
C ASN A 46 -5.58 5.38 -9.52
N GLN A 47 -5.69 5.25 -10.83
CA GLN A 47 -4.55 5.27 -11.72
C GLN A 47 -3.88 6.63 -11.63
N GLY A 48 -2.55 6.62 -11.47
CA GLY A 48 -1.75 7.83 -11.30
C GLY A 48 -1.59 8.28 -9.85
N ASP A 49 -2.29 7.66 -8.89
CA ASP A 49 -2.07 7.93 -7.48
C ASP A 49 -0.66 7.49 -7.04
N THR A 50 -0.04 8.29 -6.17
CA THR A 50 1.20 7.90 -5.49
C THR A 50 0.86 7.23 -4.17
N ILE A 51 1.31 5.99 -3.99
CA ILE A 51 1.01 5.17 -2.82
C ILE A 51 2.29 4.93 -2.03
N ALA A 52 2.22 5.13 -0.71
CA ALA A 52 3.31 4.86 0.22
C ALA A 52 2.85 3.96 1.37
N PHE A 53 3.62 2.93 1.68
CA PHE A 53 3.45 2.09 2.86
C PHE A 53 4.55 2.42 3.87
N ILE A 54 4.18 3.08 4.95
CA ILE A 54 5.12 3.79 5.84
C ILE A 54 5.22 3.03 7.17
N PRO A 55 6.42 2.56 7.58
CA PRO A 55 6.60 1.97 8.90
C PRO A 55 6.43 2.99 10.02
N ALA A 56 6.20 2.52 11.24
CA ALA A 56 6.29 3.39 12.41
C ALA A 56 7.61 4.17 12.41
N VAL A 57 7.52 5.50 12.42
CA VAL A 57 8.67 6.39 12.45
C VAL A 57 8.89 6.88 13.87
N SER A 58 10.13 6.80 14.35
CA SER A 58 10.55 7.37 15.64
C SER A 58 11.09 8.78 15.41
N GLY A 59 10.21 9.70 15.00
CA GLY A 59 10.56 11.10 14.86
C GLY A 59 11.11 11.63 16.19
N GLY A 60 12.34 12.14 16.15
CA GLY A 60 12.98 12.86 17.24
C GLY A 60 12.67 14.35 17.18
#